data_AF-A0A7J4IMK6-F1
#
_entry.id   AF-A0A7J4IMK6-F1
#
_cell.length_a   1.000
_cell.length_b   1.000
_cell.length_c   1.000
_cell.angle_alpha   90.00
_cell.angle_beta   90.00
_cell.angle_gamma   90.00
#
_symmetry.space_group_name_H-M   'P 1'
#
loop_
_entity.id
_entity.type
_entity.pdbx_description
1 polymer ?
#
loop_
_entity_poly.entity_id
_entity_poly.type
_entity_poly.pdbx_seq_one_letter_code
_entity_poly.pdbx_strand_id
1 'polypeptide(L)'
;MTDKTSEKVELKVVLESQDSTSKYILVALVLVLCGLLFAILAGGGADSLLSSNDDQTIGNCGDGIDNDNGGKADRDDPDCYSNPTTLDGYDASRTEANRDNDL
;
A
#
# COMPACT_ATOMS: atom_id res chain seq x y z
N MET A 1 -57.49 63.64 -7.10
CA MET A 1 -56.49 62.78 -7.75
C MET A 1 -55.33 62.71 -6.78
N THR A 2 -55.10 61.56 -6.15
CA THR A 2 -54.08 61.41 -5.12
C THR A 2 -53.13 60.32 -5.61
N ASP A 3 -52.02 60.76 -6.21
CA ASP A 3 -50.92 59.90 -6.64
C ASP A 3 -50.29 59.26 -5.40
N LYS A 4 -50.59 57.99 -5.18
CA LYS A 4 -49.88 57.17 -4.20
C LYS A 4 -48.59 56.72 -4.86
N THR A 5 -47.50 57.35 -4.46
CA THR A 5 -46.13 56.96 -4.79
C THR A 5 -45.89 55.51 -4.37
N SER A 6 -45.79 54.62 -5.36
CA SER A 6 -45.42 53.22 -5.19
C SER A 6 -43.97 53.15 -4.70
N GLU A 7 -43.79 52.93 -3.41
CA GLU A 7 -42.50 52.63 -2.80
C GLU A 7 -42.04 51.25 -3.32
N LYS A 8 -41.08 51.27 -4.24
CA LYS A 8 -40.49 50.06 -4.82
C LYS A 8 -39.63 49.38 -3.74
N VAL A 9 -40.20 48.38 -3.09
CA VAL A 9 -39.49 47.56 -2.10
C VAL A 9 -38.49 46.66 -2.82
N GLU A 10 -37.20 46.96 -2.71
CA GLU A 10 -36.14 46.10 -3.26
C GLU A 10 -35.81 44.99 -2.26
N LEU A 11 -36.28 43.78 -2.55
CA LEU A 11 -35.89 42.59 -1.78
C LEU A 11 -34.47 42.17 -2.18
N LYS A 12 -33.50 42.43 -1.31
CA LYS A 12 -32.16 41.88 -1.45
C LYS A 12 -32.16 40.43 -1.00
N VAL A 13 -32.26 39.50 -1.95
CA VAL A 13 -32.12 38.06 -1.70
C VAL A 13 -30.65 37.77 -1.45
N VAL A 14 -30.28 37.57 -0.18
CA VAL A 14 -28.95 37.10 0.20
C VAL A 14 -28.95 35.58 0.10
N LEU A 15 -28.41 35.05 -0.99
CA LEU A 15 -28.12 33.63 -1.14
C LEU A 15 -26.88 33.31 -0.31
N GLU A 16 -27.07 32.93 0.96
CA GLU A 16 -25.97 32.37 1.75
C GLU A 16 -25.72 30.94 1.23
N SER A 17 -24.58 30.75 0.53
CA SER A 17 -24.13 29.41 0.15
C SER A 17 -24.02 28.57 1.43
N GLN A 18 -24.75 27.45 1.50
CA GLN A 18 -24.73 26.54 2.63
C GLN A 18 -23.40 25.74 2.64
N ASP A 19 -22.28 26.44 2.82
CA ASP A 19 -20.92 25.89 2.87
C ASP A 19 -20.65 25.08 4.15
N SER A 20 -21.54 25.17 5.14
CA SER A 20 -21.40 24.48 6.42
C SER A 20 -21.38 22.95 6.26
N THR A 21 -22.22 22.39 5.39
CA THR A 21 -22.28 20.95 5.11
C THR A 21 -20.99 20.47 4.42
N SER A 22 -20.41 21.32 3.57
CA SER A 22 -19.17 21.03 2.84
C SER A 22 -17.96 20.86 3.77
N LYS A 23 -17.88 21.66 4.85
CA LYS A 23 -16.79 21.58 5.84
C LYS A 23 -16.76 20.25 6.58
N TYR A 24 -17.91 19.75 7.03
CA TYR A 24 -17.97 18.48 7.76
C TYR A 24 -17.67 17.28 6.85
N ILE A 25 -18.12 17.34 5.59
CA ILE A 25 -17.78 16.33 4.58
C ILE A 25 -16.27 16.29 4.34
N LEU A 26 -15.64 17.46 4.21
CA LEU A 26 -14.20 17.57 3.97
C LEU A 26 -13.41 17.04 5.18
N VAL A 27 -13.81 17.40 6.41
CA VAL A 27 -13.21 16.86 7.64
C VAL A 27 -13.38 15.34 7.73
N ALA A 28 -14.57 14.81 7.44
CA ALA A 28 -14.80 13.36 7.47
C ALA A 28 -13.91 12.61 6.46
N LEU A 29 -13.75 13.15 5.25
CA LEU A 29 -12.92 12.56 4.21
C LEU A 29 -11.44 12.55 4.62
N VAL A 30 -10.96 13.64 5.21
CA VAL A 30 -9.59 13.71 5.76
C VAL A 30 -9.39 12.68 6.87
N LEU A 31 -10.33 12.53 7.80
CA LEU A 31 -10.23 11.53 8.88
C LEU A 31 -10.19 10.10 8.35
N VAL A 32 -10.97 9.78 7.33
CA VAL A 32 -10.95 8.46 6.67
C VAL A 32 -9.58 8.21 6.02
N LEU A 33 -9.04 9.18 5.29
CA LEU A 33 -7.71 9.06 4.67
C LEU A 33 -6.59 8.92 5.71
N CYS A 34 -6.63 9.70 6.79
CA CYS A 34 -5.67 9.57 7.88
C CYS A 34 -5.77 8.22 8.59
N GLY A 35 -6.98 7.71 8.81
CA GLY A 35 -7.20 6.39 9.40
C GLY A 35 -6.66 5.27 8.54
N LEU A 36 -6.91 5.31 7.22
CA LEU A 36 -6.33 4.38 6.26
C LEU A 36 -4.81 4.46 6.24
N LEU A 37 -4.24 5.66 6.22
CA LEU A 37 -2.79 5.84 6.25
C LEU A 37 -2.18 5.27 7.53
N PHE A 38 -2.81 5.49 8.68
CA PHE A 38 -2.35 4.95 9.96
C PHE A 38 -2.41 3.42 9.98
N ALA A 39 -3.48 2.83 9.43
CA ALA A 39 -3.61 1.38 9.30
C ALA A 39 -2.50 0.78 8.43
N ILE A 40 -2.16 1.43 7.31
CA ILE A 40 -1.06 1.01 6.42
C ILE A 40 0.28 1.06 7.16
N LEU A 41 0.56 2.16 7.88
CA LEU A 41 1.81 2.32 8.62
C LEU A 41 1.93 1.29 9.77
N ALA A 42 0.84 1.02 10.49
CA ALA A 42 0.82 0.02 11.55
C ALA A 42 0.90 -1.43 11.02
N GLY A 43 0.42 -1.67 9.79
CA GLY A 43 0.35 -2.98 9.15
C GLY A 43 1.61 -3.42 8.41
N GLY A 44 2.75 -2.75 8.57
CA GLY A 44 4.00 -3.11 7.89
C GLY A 44 4.25 -2.39 6.56
N GLY A 45 3.54 -1.30 6.29
CA GLY A 45 3.76 -0.45 5.12
C GLY A 45 2.90 -0.84 3.91
N ALA A 46 3.09 -0.09 2.82
CA ALA A 46 2.31 -0.29 1.58
C ALA A 46 2.65 -1.64 0.90
N ASP A 47 3.84 -2.17 1.16
CA ASP A 47 4.31 -3.44 0.57
C ASP A 47 3.39 -4.61 0.96
N SER A 48 2.91 -4.67 2.21
CA SER A 48 1.97 -5.72 2.65
C SER A 48 0.63 -5.71 1.90
N LEU A 49 0.17 -4.55 1.42
CA LEU A 49 -1.07 -4.44 0.63
C LEU A 49 -0.84 -4.79 -0.85
N LEU A 50 0.37 -4.59 -1.35
CA LEU A 50 0.74 -4.86 -2.74
C LEU A 50 1.17 -6.32 -2.95
N SER A 51 1.80 -6.94 -1.95
CA SER A 51 2.25 -8.35 -1.97
C SER A 51 1.12 -9.38 -1.89
N SER A 52 -0.14 -8.97 -1.74
CA SER A 52 -1.28 -9.89 -1.65
C SER A 52 -1.68 -10.53 -3.00
N ASN A 53 -0.94 -10.29 -4.10
CA ASN A 53 -1.27 -10.79 -5.44
C ASN A 53 -0.13 -11.52 -6.16
N ASP A 54 0.90 -11.99 -5.45
CA ASP A 54 1.94 -12.82 -6.07
C ASP A 54 1.73 -14.29 -5.68
N ASP A 55 0.76 -14.94 -6.33
CA ASP A 55 0.80 -16.39 -6.62
C ASP A 55 1.82 -16.66 -7.75
N GLN A 56 2.98 -16.05 -7.60
CA GLN A 56 4.22 -16.40 -8.23
C GLN A 56 5.11 -16.59 -7.02
N THR A 57 5.58 -17.81 -6.80
CA THR A 57 6.67 -18.08 -5.87
C THR A 57 7.84 -17.17 -6.26
N ILE A 58 7.89 -15.96 -5.71
CA ILE A 58 9.04 -15.09 -5.78
C ILE A 58 10.08 -15.86 -4.98
N GLY A 59 11.03 -16.44 -5.69
CA GLY A 59 12.16 -17.08 -5.06
C GLY A 59 12.83 -16.13 -4.07
N ASN A 60 13.30 -16.71 -2.97
CA ASN A 60 14.08 -15.99 -1.97
C ASN A 60 15.59 -16.07 -2.26
N CYS A 61 15.98 -16.85 -3.27
CA CYS A 61 17.35 -16.89 -3.78
C CYS A 61 17.75 -15.52 -4.35
N GLY A 62 18.54 -14.74 -3.61
CA GLY A 62 19.06 -13.42 -3.99
C GLY A 62 18.60 -12.26 -3.09
N ASP A 63 17.93 -12.55 -1.97
CA ASP A 63 17.47 -11.55 -1.00
C ASP A 63 18.51 -11.21 0.08
N GLY A 64 19.62 -11.94 0.16
CA GLY A 64 20.69 -11.71 1.14
C GLY A 64 20.48 -12.41 2.48
N ILE A 65 19.44 -13.24 2.60
CA ILE A 65 19.02 -13.92 3.84
C ILE A 65 19.21 -15.42 3.64
N ASP A 66 19.50 -16.14 4.72
CA ASP A 66 19.42 -17.59 4.79
C ASP A 66 18.03 -17.95 5.35
N ASN A 67 17.12 -18.32 4.46
CA ASN A 67 15.70 -18.52 4.74
C ASN A 67 15.35 -19.93 5.22
N ASP A 68 16.30 -20.88 5.23
CA ASP A 68 16.10 -22.21 5.80
C ASP A 68 16.94 -22.47 7.06
N ASN A 69 17.85 -21.54 7.38
CA ASN A 69 18.74 -21.51 8.53
C ASN A 69 19.75 -22.66 8.58
N GLY A 70 20.21 -23.17 7.43
CA GLY A 70 21.31 -24.14 7.37
C GLY A 70 22.70 -23.52 7.30
N GLY A 71 22.81 -22.20 7.10
CA GLY A 71 24.04 -21.44 7.25
C GLY A 71 24.68 -20.99 5.93
N LYS A 72 24.03 -21.24 4.79
CA LYS A 72 24.36 -20.61 3.51
C LYS A 72 23.15 -19.80 3.04
N ALA A 73 23.43 -18.79 2.23
CA ALA A 73 22.41 -17.89 1.72
C ALA A 73 22.63 -17.70 0.21
N ASP A 74 21.54 -17.58 -0.53
CA ASP A 74 21.51 -17.20 -1.94
C ASP A 74 22.47 -18.04 -2.83
N ARG A 75 23.55 -17.41 -3.31
CA ARG A 75 24.54 -18.03 -4.21
C ARG A 75 25.45 -19.03 -3.52
N ASP A 76 25.50 -18.98 -2.19
CA ASP A 76 26.24 -19.96 -1.42
C ASP A 76 25.37 -21.20 -1.16
N ASP A 77 24.04 -21.08 -1.20
CA ASP A 77 23.10 -22.18 -0.98
C ASP A 77 22.90 -23.05 -2.24
N PRO A 78 23.10 -24.38 -2.16
CA PRO A 78 22.87 -25.30 -3.28
C PRO A 78 21.42 -25.36 -3.80
N ASP A 79 20.41 -25.04 -3.00
CA ASP A 79 19.00 -25.00 -3.39
C ASP A 79 18.72 -23.87 -4.39
N CYS A 80 19.56 -22.85 -4.45
CA CYS A 80 19.43 -21.79 -5.45
C CYS A 80 19.93 -22.19 -6.83
N TYR A 81 20.35 -23.45 -7.02
CA TYR A 81 20.87 -23.97 -8.27
C TYR A 81 20.01 -25.10 -8.82
N SER A 82 19.91 -25.15 -10.16
CA SER A 82 19.26 -26.27 -10.86
C SER A 82 20.02 -27.59 -10.65
N ASN A 83 21.34 -27.51 -10.47
CA ASN A 83 22.21 -28.65 -10.15
C ASN A 83 22.99 -28.37 -8.85
N PRO A 84 22.45 -28.75 -7.67
CA PRO A 84 23.07 -28.45 -6.37
C PRO A 84 24.49 -29.02 -6.21
N THR A 85 24.77 -30.19 -6.80
CA THR A 85 26.10 -30.84 -6.67
C THR A 85 27.20 -30.15 -7.47
N THR A 86 26.88 -29.54 -8.61
CA THR A 86 27.87 -28.84 -9.45
C THR A 86 27.80 -27.33 -9.30
N LEU A 87 26.81 -26.82 -8.54
CA LEU A 87 26.52 -25.41 -8.36
C LEU A 87 26.31 -24.69 -9.70
N ASP A 88 25.63 -25.36 -10.63
CA ASP A 88 25.33 -24.85 -11.97
C ASP A 88 23.85 -24.48 -12.13
N GLY A 89 23.61 -23.39 -12.88
CA GLY A 89 22.27 -22.92 -13.18
C GLY A 89 21.60 -22.27 -11.99
N TYR A 90 22.28 -21.27 -11.40
CA TYR A 90 21.70 -20.38 -10.39
C TYR A 90 20.41 -19.76 -10.91
N ASP A 91 19.38 -19.76 -10.07
CA ASP A 91 18.08 -19.20 -10.39
C ASP A 91 17.50 -18.49 -9.17
N ALA A 92 17.40 -17.17 -9.27
CA ALA A 92 16.89 -16.30 -8.21
C ALA A 92 15.40 -16.51 -7.93
N SER A 93 14.68 -17.19 -8.81
CA SER A 93 13.27 -17.53 -8.60
C SER A 93 13.07 -18.84 -7.82
N ARG A 94 14.16 -19.55 -7.47
CA ARG A 94 14.10 -20.73 -6.60
C ARG A 94 13.99 -20.35 -5.12
N THR A 95 13.68 -21.37 -4.32
CA THR A 95 13.57 -21.23 -2.88
C THR A 95 14.65 -22.05 -2.18
N GLU A 96 15.47 -21.42 -1.36
CA GLU A 96 16.31 -22.07 -0.34
C GLU A 96 15.42 -22.55 0.79
N ALA A 97 15.30 -23.88 0.93
CA ALA A 97 14.29 -24.53 1.78
C ALA A 97 14.82 -25.76 2.53
N ASN A 98 16.04 -26.20 2.26
CA ASN A 98 16.64 -27.41 2.80
C ASN A 98 18.00 -27.17 3.46
N ARG A 99 17.96 -26.73 4.71
CA ARG A 99 19.12 -26.53 5.60
C ARG A 99 20.18 -27.65 5.63
N ASP A 100 19.81 -28.87 5.27
CA ASP A 100 20.67 -30.05 5.37
C ASP A 100 21.63 -30.16 4.16
N ASN A 101 21.44 -29.36 3.11
CA ASN A 101 22.32 -29.28 1.93
C ASN A 101 23.48 -28.26 2.12
N ASP A 102 23.49 -27.49 3.21
CA ASP A 102 24.37 -26.36 3.46
C ASP A 102 25.74 -26.72 4.05
N LEU A 103 26.37 -27.75 3.51
CA LEU A 103 27.68 -28.24 3.98
C LEU A 103 28.87 -27.35 3.59
#